data_AF-A0A7Y5DZK6-F1
#
_entry.id   AF-A0A7Y5DZK6-F1
#
_cell.length_a   1.000
_cell.length_b   1.000
_cell.length_c   1.000
_cell.angle_alpha   90.00
_cell.angle_beta   90.00
_cell.angle_gamma   90.00
#
_symmetry.space_group_name_H-M   'P 1'
#
loop_
_entity.id
_entity.type
_entity.pdbx_description
1 polymer ?
#
loop_
_entity_poly.entity_id
_entity_poly.type
_entity_poly.pdbx_seq_one_letter_code
_entity_poly.pdbx_strand_id
1 'polypeptide(L)'
;MEPQGDAQLSWSTRFGTLVAGGALGAVLAPIPAMMRVRSGGEHGASLWLSWAALAALTLGPALVLVMVFRAARFGLRGGPGGPWVRTGGLFIWLALVLGFDVFFGAALRATTHHHALAGVTFAFFTLASTGVSALAARRMALALGDRSVIAQRIFAVFAVLAFVGLLGLSVVRVGRGLGTSLPSSYGVALVDAAALLLACLFAAQPIFTRARFLAFVGPPLALAVAVAGVSALRKPDVHAMVPAYAPDHAMVLDLFRR
;
A
#
# COMPACT_ATOMS: atom_id res chain seq x y z
N MET A 1 -8.52 28.54 -12.26
CA MET A 1 -9.20 28.20 -10.99
C MET A 1 -10.25 27.16 -11.31
N GLU A 2 -10.08 25.93 -10.84
CA GLU A 2 -11.20 25.00 -10.62
C GLU A 2 -10.74 23.83 -9.73
N PRO A 3 -10.80 23.97 -8.40
CA PRO A 3 -10.74 22.83 -7.50
C PRO A 3 -12.14 22.62 -6.89
N GLN A 4 -13.16 22.33 -7.69
CA GLN A 4 -14.54 22.16 -7.20
C GLN A 4 -15.19 20.79 -7.50
N GLY A 5 -14.57 19.93 -8.31
CA GLY A 5 -15.20 18.66 -8.72
C GLY A 5 -15.42 17.66 -7.57
N ASP A 6 -14.48 17.56 -6.62
CA ASP A 6 -14.59 16.57 -5.54
C ASP A 6 -15.30 17.14 -4.29
N ALA A 7 -15.27 18.47 -4.11
CA ALA A 7 -15.88 19.17 -2.96
C ALA A 7 -17.41 19.09 -2.95
N GLN A 8 -18.06 19.00 -4.12
CA GLN A 8 -19.52 18.89 -4.28
C GLN A 8 -20.07 17.46 -4.26
N LEU A 9 -19.22 16.42 -4.23
CA LEU A 9 -19.71 15.04 -4.16
C LEU A 9 -20.29 14.74 -2.79
N SER A 10 -21.53 14.22 -2.76
CA SER A 10 -22.18 13.77 -1.53
C SER A 10 -21.30 12.74 -0.79
N TRP A 11 -21.37 12.72 0.54
CA TRP A 11 -20.62 11.80 1.39
C TRP A 11 -20.77 10.34 0.94
N SER A 12 -21.98 9.94 0.55
CA SER A 12 -22.28 8.58 0.05
C SER A 12 -21.52 8.25 -1.24
N THR A 13 -21.34 9.21 -2.16
CA THR A 13 -20.56 9.00 -3.39
C THR A 13 -19.07 8.83 -3.09
N ARG A 14 -18.53 9.61 -2.14
CA ARG A 14 -17.13 9.49 -1.73
C ARG A 14 -16.86 8.15 -1.05
N PHE A 15 -17.74 7.76 -0.13
CA PHE A 15 -17.66 6.47 0.54
C PHE A 15 -17.80 5.31 -0.46
N GLY A 16 -18.84 5.34 -1.30
CA GLY A 16 -19.09 4.29 -2.28
C GLY A 16 -17.94 4.09 -3.25
N THR A 17 -17.37 5.17 -3.80
CA THR A 17 -16.21 5.05 -4.70
C THR A 17 -14.93 4.61 -3.98
N LEU A 18 -14.77 4.93 -2.69
CA LEU A 18 -13.64 4.45 -1.88
C LEU A 18 -13.75 2.95 -1.68
N VAL A 19 -14.94 2.49 -1.28
CA VAL A 19 -15.24 1.06 -1.10
C VAL A 19 -15.09 0.30 -2.41
N ALA A 20 -15.57 0.86 -3.53
CA ALA A 20 -15.36 0.29 -4.86
C ALA A 20 -13.88 0.16 -5.21
N GLY A 21 -13.09 1.21 -4.95
CA GLY A 21 -11.66 1.19 -5.20
C GLY A 21 -10.94 0.12 -4.35
N GLY A 22 -11.28 0.03 -3.06
CA GLY A 22 -10.74 -1.00 -2.18
C GLY A 22 -11.14 -2.41 -2.63
N ALA A 23 -12.39 -2.62 -3.01
CA ALA A 23 -12.87 -3.90 -3.53
C ALA A 23 -12.16 -4.31 -4.83
N LEU A 24 -12.00 -3.37 -5.77
CA LEU A 24 -11.23 -3.62 -6.99
C LEU A 24 -9.77 -3.94 -6.69
N GLY A 25 -9.14 -3.18 -5.78
CA GLY A 25 -7.79 -3.44 -5.31
C GLY A 25 -7.65 -4.85 -4.71
N ALA A 26 -8.60 -5.24 -3.86
CA ALA A 26 -8.63 -6.55 -3.20
C ALA A 26 -8.89 -7.71 -4.15
N VAL A 27 -9.67 -7.51 -5.22
CA VAL A 27 -9.93 -8.53 -6.23
C VAL A 27 -8.73 -8.71 -7.16
N LEU A 28 -7.99 -7.64 -7.47
CA LEU A 28 -6.85 -7.67 -8.38
C LEU A 28 -5.53 -8.05 -7.71
N ALA A 29 -5.33 -7.67 -6.44
CA ALA A 29 -4.09 -7.93 -5.71
C ALA A 29 -3.69 -9.42 -5.62
N PRO A 30 -4.63 -10.38 -5.44
CA PRO A 30 -4.30 -11.80 -5.33
C PRO A 30 -3.94 -12.50 -6.64
N ILE A 31 -3.91 -11.79 -7.78
CA ILE A 31 -3.62 -12.40 -9.09
C ILE A 31 -2.30 -13.21 -9.08
N PRO A 32 -1.15 -12.69 -8.57
CA PRO A 32 0.09 -13.45 -8.55
C PRO A 32 0.01 -14.68 -7.63
N ALA A 33 -0.67 -14.57 -6.49
CA ALA A 33 -0.93 -15.70 -5.60
C ALA A 33 -1.77 -16.78 -6.28
N MET A 34 -2.80 -16.38 -7.03
CA MET A 34 -3.63 -17.33 -7.79
C MET A 34 -2.86 -18.04 -8.92
N MET A 35 -1.91 -17.38 -9.57
CA MET A 35 -1.05 -18.05 -10.55
C MET A 35 -0.20 -19.14 -9.88
N ARG A 36 0.27 -18.90 -8.65
CA ARG A 36 1.04 -19.88 -7.87
C ARG A 36 0.19 -21.07 -7.43
N VAL A 37 -1.03 -20.81 -6.95
CA VAL A 37 -2.02 -21.86 -6.63
C VAL A 37 -2.30 -22.74 -7.85
N ARG A 38 -2.50 -22.12 -9.03
CA ARG A 38 -2.73 -22.85 -10.28
C ARG A 38 -1.54 -23.70 -10.70
N SER A 39 -0.31 -23.21 -10.53
CA SER A 39 0.91 -23.97 -10.85
C SER A 39 1.22 -25.09 -9.86
N GLY A 40 0.73 -25.00 -8.62
CA GLY A 40 1.00 -25.96 -7.54
C GLY A 40 0.32 -27.32 -7.69
N GLY A 41 -0.63 -27.48 -8.62
CA GLY A 41 -1.20 -28.77 -8.99
C GLY A 41 -2.06 -29.47 -7.93
N GLU A 42 -2.28 -28.88 -6.75
CA GLU A 42 -3.17 -29.45 -5.73
C GLU A 42 -4.64 -29.14 -6.07
N HIS A 43 -5.35 -30.14 -6.58
CA HIS A 43 -6.72 -30.05 -7.12
C HIS A 43 -7.84 -30.04 -6.05
N GLY A 44 -7.52 -29.85 -4.76
CA GLY A 44 -8.49 -29.96 -3.67
C GLY A 44 -9.42 -28.76 -3.52
N ALA A 45 -8.89 -27.54 -3.62
CA ALA A 45 -9.66 -26.30 -3.46
C ALA A 45 -10.06 -25.72 -4.82
N SER A 46 -11.35 -25.40 -5.02
CA SER A 46 -11.76 -24.73 -6.25
C SER A 46 -11.07 -23.37 -6.38
N LEU A 47 -10.48 -23.09 -7.55
CA LEU A 47 -9.75 -21.84 -7.83
C LEU A 47 -10.55 -20.58 -7.47
N TRP A 48 -11.86 -20.60 -7.70
CA TRP A 48 -12.76 -19.49 -7.36
C TRP A 48 -12.83 -19.22 -5.85
N LEU A 49 -12.94 -20.27 -5.03
CA LEU A 49 -13.00 -20.14 -3.57
C LEU A 49 -11.65 -19.65 -3.00
N SER A 50 -10.53 -20.15 -3.54
CA SER A 50 -9.20 -19.66 -3.18
C SER A 50 -9.03 -18.18 -3.52
N TRP A 51 -9.50 -17.75 -4.69
CA TRP A 51 -9.45 -16.34 -5.08
C TRP A 51 -10.32 -15.47 -4.18
N ALA A 52 -11.55 -15.89 -3.91
CA ALA A 52 -12.47 -15.18 -3.01
C ALA A 52 -11.90 -15.05 -1.60
N ALA A 53 -11.27 -16.11 -1.07
CA ALA A 53 -10.61 -16.10 0.23
C ALA A 53 -9.46 -15.07 0.28
N LEU A 54 -8.55 -15.09 -0.70
CA LEU A 54 -7.46 -14.12 -0.76
C LEU A 54 -7.96 -12.68 -0.97
N ALA A 55 -9.00 -12.49 -1.78
CA ALA A 55 -9.63 -11.18 -1.96
C ALA A 55 -10.25 -10.66 -0.66
N ALA A 56 -10.89 -11.51 0.15
CA ALA A 56 -11.40 -11.10 1.45
C ALA A 56 -10.28 -10.73 2.44
N LEU A 57 -9.17 -11.48 2.46
CA LEU A 57 -8.02 -11.18 3.32
C LEU A 57 -7.33 -9.86 2.94
N THR A 58 -7.33 -9.50 1.65
CA THR A 58 -6.74 -8.24 1.14
C THR A 58 -7.70 -7.05 1.20
N LEU A 59 -9.00 -7.26 1.43
CA LEU A 59 -10.00 -6.19 1.39
C LEU A 59 -9.73 -5.07 2.38
N GLY A 60 -9.43 -5.41 3.64
CA GLY A 60 -9.08 -4.44 4.68
C GLY A 60 -7.85 -3.60 4.30
N PRO A 61 -6.69 -4.22 4.02
CA PRO A 61 -5.49 -3.52 3.56
C PRO A 61 -5.72 -2.65 2.31
N ALA A 62 -6.48 -3.15 1.33
CA ALA A 62 -6.77 -2.41 0.11
C ALA A 62 -7.61 -1.14 0.36
N LEU A 63 -8.63 -1.22 1.23
CA LEU A 63 -9.43 -0.05 1.61
C LEU A 63 -8.57 1.04 2.26
N VAL A 64 -7.68 0.65 3.18
CA VAL A 64 -6.75 1.57 3.85
C VAL A 64 -5.81 2.20 2.83
N LEU A 65 -5.19 1.40 1.95
CA LEU A 65 -4.27 1.91 0.93
C LEU A 65 -4.95 2.88 -0.05
N VAL A 66 -6.14 2.54 -0.54
CA VAL A 66 -6.90 3.42 -1.44
C VAL A 66 -7.27 4.74 -0.74
N MET A 67 -7.66 4.69 0.53
CA MET A 67 -7.92 5.88 1.33
C MET A 67 -6.66 6.76 1.44
N VAL A 68 -5.52 6.15 1.79
CA VAL A 68 -4.23 6.84 1.91
C VAL A 68 -3.79 7.46 0.58
N PHE A 69 -3.86 6.72 -0.53
CA PHE A 69 -3.48 7.24 -1.85
C PHE A 69 -4.38 8.39 -2.32
N ARG A 70 -5.68 8.32 -2.04
CA ARG A 70 -6.58 9.44 -2.35
C ARG A 70 -6.25 10.64 -1.49
N ALA A 71 -6.05 10.47 -0.18
CA ALA A 71 -5.65 11.56 0.71
C ALA A 71 -4.32 12.19 0.29
N ALA A 72 -3.32 11.37 -0.05
CA ALA A 72 -2.03 11.84 -0.55
C ALA A 72 -2.17 12.65 -1.84
N ARG A 73 -3.01 12.20 -2.77
CA ARG A 73 -3.30 12.93 -4.02
C ARG A 73 -3.93 14.30 -3.76
N PHE A 74 -4.89 14.39 -2.83
CA PHE A 74 -5.47 15.67 -2.44
C PHE A 74 -4.41 16.59 -1.83
N GLY A 75 -3.53 16.06 -0.98
CA GLY A 75 -2.40 16.80 -0.42
C GLY A 75 -1.44 17.34 -1.49
N LEU A 76 -1.07 16.51 -2.48
CA LEU A 76 -0.17 16.91 -3.56
C LEU A 76 -0.77 17.98 -4.50
N ARG A 77 -2.09 17.98 -4.69
CA ARG A 77 -2.78 18.94 -5.58
C ARG A 77 -3.16 20.24 -4.87
N GLY A 78 -3.56 20.16 -3.60
CA GLY A 78 -3.91 21.31 -2.77
C GLY A 78 -2.71 21.97 -2.12
N GLY A 79 -1.51 21.41 -2.28
CA GLY A 79 -0.27 21.93 -1.73
C GLY A 79 0.08 23.32 -2.29
N PRO A 80 0.48 24.27 -1.42
CA PRO A 80 0.95 25.58 -1.84
C PRO A 80 2.28 25.47 -2.60
N GLY A 81 2.51 26.43 -3.50
CA GLY A 81 3.74 26.53 -4.30
C GLY A 81 3.65 25.93 -5.71
N GLY A 82 4.69 26.21 -6.49
CA GLY A 82 4.84 25.74 -7.87
C GLY A 82 5.16 24.25 -7.97
N PRO A 83 5.30 23.71 -9.21
CA PRO A 83 5.56 22.29 -9.44
C PRO A 83 6.83 21.80 -8.70
N TRP A 84 7.88 22.62 -8.64
CA TRP A 84 9.13 22.29 -7.95
C TRP A 84 8.97 22.08 -6.45
N VAL A 85 8.17 22.92 -5.78
CA VAL A 85 7.89 22.79 -4.34
C VAL A 85 7.14 21.50 -4.06
N ARG A 86 6.17 21.14 -4.92
CA ARG A 86 5.41 19.89 -4.80
C ARG A 86 6.28 18.66 -5.01
N THR A 87 7.09 18.67 -6.06
CA THR A 87 8.05 17.59 -6.34
C THR A 87 9.06 17.46 -5.21
N GLY A 88 9.67 18.56 -4.76
CA GLY A 88 10.61 18.54 -3.65
C GLY A 88 9.97 18.06 -2.35
N GLY A 89 8.75 18.52 -2.05
CA GLY A 89 7.97 18.07 -0.90
C GLY A 89 7.66 16.57 -0.92
N LEU A 90 7.31 16.02 -2.09
CA LEU A 90 7.09 14.58 -2.26
C LEU A 90 8.39 13.79 -2.03
N PHE A 91 9.48 14.16 -2.68
CA PHE A 91 10.73 13.41 -2.58
C PHE A 91 11.40 13.55 -1.22
N ILE A 92 11.30 14.71 -0.55
CA ILE A 92 11.82 14.85 0.81
C ILE A 92 10.99 14.01 1.79
N TRP A 93 9.66 13.95 1.63
CA TRP A 93 8.81 13.07 2.42
C TRP A 93 9.22 11.61 2.24
N LEU A 94 9.38 11.15 1.00
CA LEU A 94 9.84 9.79 0.71
C LEU A 94 11.23 9.51 1.28
N ALA A 95 12.15 10.48 1.19
CA ALA A 95 13.49 10.35 1.77
C ALA A 95 13.44 10.23 3.30
N LEU A 96 12.61 11.03 3.97
CA LEU A 96 12.43 10.98 5.43
C LEU A 96 11.83 9.65 5.89
N VAL A 97 10.77 9.19 5.21
CA VAL A 97 10.14 7.89 5.51
C VAL A 97 11.13 6.75 5.28
N LEU A 98 11.77 6.70 4.12
CA LEU A 98 12.73 5.65 3.78
C LEU A 98 13.92 5.64 4.76
N GLY A 99 14.46 6.82 5.10
CA GLY A 99 15.55 6.93 6.06
C GLY A 99 15.17 6.41 7.44
N PHE A 100 13.97 6.78 7.92
CA PHE A 100 13.42 6.26 9.17
C PHE A 100 13.22 4.74 9.11
N ASP A 101 12.56 4.22 8.08
CA ASP A 101 12.24 2.80 7.94
C ASP A 101 13.49 1.93 7.87
N VAL A 102 14.51 2.36 7.12
CA VAL A 102 15.78 1.65 7.02
C VAL A 102 16.50 1.61 8.37
N PHE A 103 16.55 2.74 9.08
CA PHE A 103 17.20 2.82 10.38
C PHE A 103 16.43 2.02 11.44
N PHE A 104 15.12 2.25 11.54
CA PHE A 104 14.26 1.63 12.54
C PHE A 104 14.12 0.12 12.32
N GLY A 105 13.97 -0.31 11.06
CA GLY A 105 13.97 -1.73 10.71
C GLY A 105 15.29 -2.42 11.05
N ALA A 106 16.43 -1.76 10.80
CA ALA A 106 17.73 -2.29 11.21
C ALA A 106 17.87 -2.36 12.74
N ALA A 107 17.40 -1.36 13.47
CA ALA A 107 17.42 -1.34 14.93
C ALA A 107 16.56 -2.49 15.50
N LEU A 108 15.31 -2.64 15.04
CA LEU A 108 14.42 -3.73 15.45
C LEU A 108 15.02 -5.09 15.13
N ARG A 109 15.64 -5.26 13.96
CA ARG A 109 16.29 -6.52 13.59
C ARG A 109 17.45 -6.87 14.53
N ALA A 110 18.17 -5.87 15.04
CA ALA A 110 19.28 -6.07 15.98
C ALA A 110 18.81 -6.36 17.41
N THR A 111 17.68 -5.79 17.84
CA THR A 111 17.23 -5.85 19.24
C THR A 111 16.16 -6.91 19.51
N THR A 112 15.48 -7.44 18.49
CA THR A 112 14.30 -8.29 18.69
C THR A 112 14.56 -9.74 18.30
N HIS A 113 14.45 -10.65 19.27
CA HIS A 113 14.48 -12.10 19.04
C HIS A 113 13.15 -12.64 18.46
N HIS A 114 12.02 -11.95 18.72
CA HIS A 114 10.71 -12.31 18.20
C HIS A 114 10.35 -11.51 16.94
N HIS A 115 10.60 -12.09 15.76
CA HIS A 115 10.41 -11.41 14.48
C HIS A 115 8.95 -11.02 14.17
N ALA A 116 7.96 -11.77 14.67
CA ALA A 116 6.55 -11.43 14.47
C ALA A 116 6.16 -10.11 15.16
N LEU A 117 6.57 -9.94 16.43
CA LEU A 117 6.32 -8.71 17.20
C LEU A 117 7.12 -7.52 16.63
N ALA A 118 8.34 -7.78 16.15
CA ALA A 118 9.15 -6.77 15.46
C ALA A 118 8.43 -6.23 14.22
N GLY A 119 7.82 -7.10 13.41
CA GLY A 119 7.06 -6.69 12.23
C GLY A 119 5.84 -5.82 12.56
N VAL A 120 5.07 -6.18 13.60
CA VAL A 120 3.93 -5.38 14.05
C VAL A 120 4.37 -4.01 14.56
N THR A 121 5.42 -3.98 15.39
CA THR A 121 6.01 -2.73 15.89
C THR A 121 6.49 -1.85 14.74
N PHE A 122 7.20 -2.45 13.77
CA PHE A 122 7.65 -1.76 12.57
C PHE A 122 6.47 -1.11 11.83
N ALA A 123 5.39 -1.85 11.57
CA ALA A 123 4.23 -1.33 10.85
C ALA A 123 3.59 -0.11 11.54
N PHE A 124 3.37 -0.16 12.86
CA PHE A 124 2.77 0.97 13.59
C PHE A 124 3.66 2.21 13.58
N PHE A 125 4.97 2.04 13.80
CA PHE A 125 5.91 3.15 13.81
C PHE A 125 6.14 3.73 12.41
N THR A 126 6.20 2.91 11.36
CA THR A 126 6.25 3.38 9.96
C THR A 126 4.99 4.15 9.59
N LEU A 127 3.81 3.71 10.05
CA LEU A 127 2.57 4.45 9.79
C LEU A 127 2.56 5.81 10.51
N ALA A 128 2.98 5.85 11.78
CA ALA A 128 3.10 7.09 12.54
C ALA A 128 4.17 8.03 11.93
N SER A 129 5.35 7.51 11.58
CA SER A 129 6.45 8.27 11.01
C SER A 129 6.09 8.83 9.64
N THR A 130 5.30 8.10 8.85
CA THR A 130 4.76 8.56 7.56
C THR A 130 3.93 9.84 7.73
N GLY A 131 3.08 9.90 8.75
CA GLY A 131 2.29 11.10 9.06
C GLY A 131 3.14 12.28 9.54
N VAL A 132 4.07 12.02 10.47
CA VAL A 132 4.96 13.05 11.04
C VAL A 132 5.90 13.63 9.97
N SER A 133 6.51 12.77 9.15
CA SER A 133 7.37 13.17 8.04
C SER A 133 6.58 13.90 6.95
N ALA A 134 5.33 13.54 6.68
CA ALA A 134 4.47 14.28 5.75
C ALA A 134 4.23 15.70 6.24
N LEU A 135 4.00 15.88 7.55
CA LEU A 135 3.87 17.21 8.16
C LEU A 135 5.18 18.00 8.06
N ALA A 136 6.33 17.38 8.34
CA ALA A 136 7.64 18.02 8.21
C ALA A 136 7.92 18.45 6.77
N ALA A 137 7.69 17.56 5.80
CA ALA A 137 7.83 17.86 4.37
C ALA A 137 6.89 18.99 3.92
N ARG A 138 5.63 19.00 4.41
CA ARG A 138 4.69 20.09 4.17
C ARG A 138 5.18 21.42 4.74
N ARG A 139 5.73 21.43 5.95
CA ARG A 139 6.28 22.64 6.58
C ARG A 139 7.48 23.18 5.80
N MET A 140 8.37 22.31 5.32
CA MET A 140 9.48 22.68 4.44
C MET A 140 8.95 23.26 3.12
N ALA A 141 8.00 22.59 2.47
CA ALA A 141 7.39 23.06 1.24
C ALA A 141 6.72 24.44 1.39
N LEU A 142 6.01 24.68 2.49
CA LEU A 142 5.41 25.98 2.83
C LEU A 142 6.47 27.08 2.97
N ALA A 143 7.56 26.82 3.69
CA ALA A 143 8.63 27.79 3.89
C ALA A 143 9.37 28.16 2.59
N LEU A 144 9.35 27.28 1.59
CA LEU A 144 9.91 27.49 0.26
C LEU A 144 8.92 28.12 -0.74
N GLY A 145 7.63 28.18 -0.42
CA GLY A 145 6.57 28.65 -1.31
C GLY A 145 6.79 30.08 -1.80
N ASP A 146 7.24 30.96 -0.89
CA ASP A 146 7.44 32.39 -1.16
C ASP A 146 8.88 32.72 -1.62
N ARG A 147 9.73 31.71 -1.80
CA ARG A 147 11.12 31.88 -2.25
C ARG A 147 11.21 31.86 -3.77
N SER A 148 12.37 32.29 -4.29
CA SER A 148 12.63 32.32 -5.73
C SER A 148 12.52 30.94 -6.38
N VAL A 149 12.16 30.90 -7.66
CA VAL A 149 12.03 29.65 -8.44
C VAL A 149 13.34 28.85 -8.44
N ILE A 150 14.49 29.53 -8.44
CA ILE A 150 15.81 28.90 -8.37
C ILE A 150 15.96 28.14 -7.05
N ALA A 151 15.59 28.75 -5.91
CA ALA A 151 15.64 28.08 -4.61
C ALA A 151 14.69 26.87 -4.56
N GLN A 152 13.49 26.98 -5.11
CA GLN A 152 12.54 25.86 -5.21
C GLN A 152 13.09 24.70 -6.05
N ARG A 153 13.77 25.01 -7.17
CA ARG A 153 14.38 24.00 -8.04
C ARG A 153 15.56 23.32 -7.37
N ILE A 154 16.44 24.08 -6.70
CA ILE A 154 17.56 23.52 -5.94
C ILE A 154 17.04 22.57 -4.85
N PHE A 155 16.01 22.99 -4.11
CA PHE A 155 15.37 22.14 -3.11
C PHE A 155 14.80 20.85 -3.72
N ALA A 156 14.10 20.94 -4.85
CA ALA A 156 13.56 19.76 -5.53
C ALA A 156 14.66 18.78 -5.97
N VAL A 157 15.74 19.30 -6.58
CA VAL A 157 16.89 18.49 -7.00
C VAL A 157 17.55 17.82 -5.80
N PHE A 158 17.79 18.56 -4.71
CA PHE A 158 18.38 18.00 -3.50
C PHE A 158 17.49 16.92 -2.88
N ALA A 159 16.18 17.14 -2.81
CA ALA A 159 15.23 16.15 -2.30
C ALA A 159 15.21 14.87 -3.14
N VAL A 160 15.23 15.00 -4.48
CA VAL A 160 15.33 13.85 -5.39
C VAL A 160 16.64 13.09 -5.18
N LEU A 161 17.76 13.81 -5.13
CA LEU A 161 19.08 13.20 -4.92
C LEU A 161 19.17 12.51 -3.55
N ALA A 162 18.61 13.10 -2.50
CA ALA A 162 18.55 12.49 -1.17
C ALA A 162 17.74 11.18 -1.19
N PHE A 163 16.57 11.19 -1.83
CA PHE A 163 15.76 9.98 -1.97
C PHE A 163 16.47 8.89 -2.79
N VAL A 164 17.00 9.23 -3.96
CA VAL A 164 17.72 8.29 -4.83
C VAL A 164 18.98 7.76 -4.15
N GLY A 165 19.72 8.61 -3.44
CA GLY A 165 20.90 8.22 -2.68
C GLY A 165 20.58 7.25 -1.55
N LEU A 166 19.52 7.52 -0.77
CA LEU A 166 19.04 6.61 0.27
C LEU A 166 18.52 5.30 -0.32
N LEU A 167 17.76 5.36 -1.42
CA LEU A 167 17.26 4.17 -2.10
C LEU A 167 18.42 3.30 -2.61
N GLY A 168 19.40 3.91 -3.28
CA GLY A 168 20.60 3.21 -3.74
C GLY A 168 21.38 2.59 -2.59
N LEU A 169 21.56 3.32 -1.48
CA LEU A 169 22.21 2.79 -0.27
C LEU A 169 21.46 1.59 0.30
N SER A 170 20.12 1.67 0.36
CA SER A 170 19.26 0.59 0.84
C SER A 170 19.37 -0.64 -0.05
N VAL A 171 19.29 -0.47 -1.37
CA VAL A 171 19.45 -1.57 -2.34
C VAL A 171 20.83 -2.21 -2.21
N VAL A 172 21.90 -1.42 -2.09
CA VAL A 172 23.26 -1.94 -1.92
C VAL A 172 23.44 -2.67 -0.59
N ARG A 173 22.91 -2.12 0.52
CA ARG A 173 22.96 -2.79 1.84
C ARG A 173 22.20 -4.10 1.83
N VAL A 174 21.00 -4.10 1.27
CA VAL A 174 20.16 -5.28 1.11
C VAL A 174 20.90 -6.30 0.24
N GLY A 175 21.39 -5.90 -0.94
CA GLY A 175 22.15 -6.78 -1.83
C GLY A 175 23.44 -7.36 -1.23
N ARG A 176 24.19 -6.58 -0.44
CA ARG A 176 25.42 -7.04 0.24
C ARG A 176 25.12 -7.93 1.46
N GLY A 177 24.03 -7.67 2.17
CA GLY A 177 23.61 -8.47 3.33
C GLY A 177 22.89 -9.78 2.96
N LEU A 178 22.43 -9.90 1.72
CA LEU A 178 21.64 -11.03 1.20
C LEU A 178 22.46 -12.00 0.33
N GLY A 179 23.74 -12.22 0.68
CA GLY A 179 24.61 -13.18 -0.02
C GLY A 179 23.85 -14.43 -0.51
N THR A 180 23.73 -14.54 -1.84
CA THR A 180 23.28 -15.68 -2.67
C THR A 180 22.01 -16.47 -2.31
N SER A 181 21.23 -16.13 -1.27
CA SER A 181 20.01 -16.89 -0.94
C SER A 181 19.01 -16.10 -0.09
N LEU A 182 18.28 -15.18 -0.73
CA LEU A 182 16.96 -14.81 -0.17
C LEU A 182 16.09 -16.08 -0.16
N PRO A 183 15.50 -16.46 0.98
CA PRO A 183 14.44 -17.47 0.96
C PRO A 183 13.39 -17.07 -0.07
N SER A 184 12.99 -18.00 -0.93
CA SER A 184 12.04 -17.77 -2.03
C SER A 184 10.74 -17.11 -1.57
N SER A 185 10.36 -17.30 -0.30
CA SER A 185 9.23 -16.67 0.36
C SER A 185 9.28 -15.14 0.38
N TYR A 186 10.46 -14.51 0.53
CA TYR A 186 10.56 -13.03 0.52
C TYR A 186 10.31 -12.44 -0.86
N GLY A 187 10.78 -13.11 -1.92
CA GLY A 187 10.53 -12.68 -3.30
C GLY A 187 9.04 -12.75 -3.65
N VAL A 188 8.38 -13.82 -3.20
CA VAL A 188 6.94 -14.00 -3.33
C VAL A 188 6.15 -12.89 -2.62
N ALA A 189 6.52 -12.61 -1.37
CA ALA A 189 5.87 -11.57 -0.58
C ALA A 189 5.99 -10.17 -1.20
N LEU A 190 7.18 -9.87 -1.74
CA LEU A 190 7.44 -8.61 -2.42
C LEU A 190 6.56 -8.44 -3.66
N VAL A 191 6.36 -9.50 -4.43
CA VAL A 191 5.49 -9.49 -5.61
C VAL A 191 4.04 -9.28 -5.23
N ASP A 192 3.54 -9.94 -4.19
CA ASP A 192 2.16 -9.78 -3.71
C ASP A 192 1.92 -8.37 -3.16
N ALA A 193 2.86 -7.84 -2.36
CA ALA A 193 2.80 -6.48 -1.86
C ALA A 193 2.85 -5.45 -2.99
N ALA A 194 3.71 -5.64 -4.00
CA ALA A 194 3.77 -4.78 -5.17
C ALA A 194 2.47 -4.82 -5.98
N ALA A 195 1.88 -6.01 -6.18
CA ALA A 195 0.61 -6.17 -6.86
C ALA A 195 -0.52 -5.45 -6.11
N LEU A 196 -0.58 -5.57 -4.78
CA LEU A 196 -1.54 -4.84 -3.94
C LEU A 196 -1.37 -3.33 -4.06
N LEU A 197 -0.13 -2.83 -3.96
CA LEU A 197 0.18 -1.41 -4.08
C LEU A 197 -0.22 -0.86 -5.45
N LEU A 198 0.13 -1.57 -6.53
CA LEU A 198 -0.24 -1.17 -7.89
C LEU A 198 -1.75 -1.19 -8.09
N ALA A 199 -2.43 -2.26 -7.68
CA ALA A 199 -3.89 -2.37 -7.78
C ALA A 199 -4.59 -1.23 -7.03
N CYS A 200 -4.15 -0.92 -5.81
CA CYS A 200 -4.69 0.19 -5.01
C CYS A 200 -4.38 1.56 -5.64
N LEU A 201 -3.17 1.72 -6.21
CA LEU A 201 -2.78 2.96 -6.88
C LEU A 201 -3.62 3.23 -8.14
N PHE A 202 -3.91 2.19 -8.92
CA PHE A 202 -4.83 2.27 -10.05
C PHE A 202 -6.26 2.57 -9.59
N ALA A 203 -6.73 1.90 -8.53
CA ALA A 203 -8.06 2.13 -7.96
C ALA A 203 -8.24 3.54 -7.33
N ALA A 204 -7.13 4.18 -6.96
CA ALA A 204 -7.11 5.56 -6.46
C ALA A 204 -7.08 6.63 -7.58
N GLN A 205 -7.10 6.23 -8.86
CA GLN A 205 -7.13 7.17 -9.98
C GLN A 205 -8.46 7.95 -10.10
N PRO A 206 -8.45 9.18 -10.65
CA PRO A 206 -9.61 10.06 -10.61
C PRO A 206 -10.69 9.60 -11.60
N ILE A 207 -10.33 8.73 -12.55
CA ILE A 207 -11.25 8.10 -13.48
C ILE A 207 -12.27 7.25 -12.72
N PHE A 208 -11.85 6.59 -11.64
CA PHE A 208 -12.72 5.78 -10.79
C PHE A 208 -13.49 6.62 -9.76
N THR A 209 -12.97 7.78 -9.33
CA THR A 209 -13.69 8.67 -8.40
C THR A 209 -14.86 9.40 -9.07
N ARG A 210 -14.80 9.60 -10.39
CA ARG A 210 -15.84 10.29 -11.17
C ARG A 210 -16.98 9.38 -11.63
N ALA A 211 -16.76 8.06 -11.65
CA ALA A 211 -17.77 7.12 -12.10
C ALA A 211 -18.83 6.88 -11.01
N ARG A 212 -19.95 7.60 -11.10
CA ARG A 212 -21.10 7.49 -10.16
C ARG A 212 -21.60 6.05 -10.02
N PHE A 213 -21.55 5.25 -11.08
CA PHE A 213 -21.91 3.84 -11.03
C PHE A 213 -21.08 3.04 -10.00
N LEU A 214 -19.79 3.34 -9.86
CA LEU A 214 -18.92 2.68 -8.87
C LEU A 214 -19.33 3.01 -7.44
N ALA A 215 -19.91 4.19 -7.18
CA ALA A 215 -20.43 4.50 -5.84
C ALA A 215 -21.59 3.59 -5.42
N PHE A 216 -22.42 3.17 -6.38
CA PHE A 216 -23.54 2.27 -6.10
C PHE A 216 -23.11 0.80 -6.07
N VAL A 217 -22.19 0.40 -6.95
CA VAL A 217 -21.74 -1.00 -7.05
C VAL A 217 -20.66 -1.36 -6.04
N GLY A 218 -19.89 -0.38 -5.56
CA GLY A 218 -18.77 -0.60 -4.64
C GLY A 218 -19.16 -1.34 -3.35
N PRO A 219 -20.11 -0.81 -2.55
CA PRO A 219 -20.55 -1.46 -1.33
C PRO A 219 -21.08 -2.89 -1.50
N PRO A 220 -22.00 -3.20 -2.45
CA PRO A 220 -22.46 -4.57 -2.64
C PRO A 220 -21.34 -5.49 -3.17
N LEU A 221 -20.42 -4.99 -3.99
CA LEU A 221 -19.26 -5.77 -4.44
C LEU A 221 -18.33 -6.12 -3.26
N ALA A 222 -18.00 -5.14 -2.41
CA ALA A 222 -17.18 -5.37 -1.23
C ALA A 222 -17.84 -6.36 -0.27
N LEU A 223 -19.15 -6.26 -0.08
CA LEU A 223 -19.93 -7.20 0.73
C LEU A 223 -19.91 -8.60 0.11
N ALA A 224 -20.11 -8.73 -1.20
CA ALA A 224 -20.06 -10.01 -1.91
C ALA A 224 -18.68 -10.67 -1.78
N VAL A 225 -17.59 -9.90 -1.94
CA VAL A 225 -16.21 -10.37 -1.74
C VAL A 225 -16.00 -10.83 -0.30
N ALA A 226 -16.44 -10.05 0.69
CA ALA A 226 -16.32 -10.40 2.10
C ALA A 226 -17.10 -11.67 2.44
N VAL A 227 -18.38 -11.78 2.04
CA VAL A 227 -19.23 -12.94 2.32
C VAL A 227 -18.71 -14.19 1.61
N ALA A 228 -18.38 -14.08 0.31
CA ALA A 228 -17.86 -15.22 -0.46
C ALA A 228 -16.51 -15.69 0.09
N GLY A 229 -15.61 -14.76 0.42
CA GLY A 229 -14.29 -15.09 0.94
C GLY A 229 -14.33 -15.66 2.35
N VAL A 230 -15.12 -15.09 3.27
CA VAL A 230 -15.31 -15.68 4.62
C VAL A 230 -15.94 -17.06 4.53
N SER A 231 -16.90 -17.26 3.61
CA SER A 231 -17.49 -18.58 3.38
C SER A 231 -16.48 -19.58 2.79
N ALA A 232 -15.59 -19.13 1.92
CA ALA A 232 -14.51 -19.94 1.36
C ALA A 232 -13.47 -20.32 2.41
N LEU A 233 -13.10 -19.40 3.31
CA LEU A 233 -12.13 -19.62 4.38
C LEU A 233 -12.57 -20.67 5.41
N ARG A 234 -13.86 -20.92 5.53
CA ARG A 234 -14.40 -22.00 6.38
C ARG A 234 -14.15 -23.41 5.82
N LYS A 235 -13.75 -23.53 4.55
CA LYS A 235 -13.46 -24.82 3.92
C LYS A 235 -12.02 -25.25 4.24
N PRO A 236 -11.81 -26.48 4.72
CA PRO A 236 -10.50 -26.96 5.16
C PRO A 236 -9.45 -26.92 4.03
N ASP A 237 -9.86 -27.24 2.80
CA ASP A 237 -8.97 -27.25 1.63
C ASP A 237 -8.43 -25.85 1.30
N VAL A 238 -9.27 -24.82 1.40
CA VAL A 238 -8.88 -23.43 1.17
C VAL A 238 -8.01 -22.92 2.31
N HIS A 239 -8.33 -23.30 3.55
CA HIS A 239 -7.54 -22.92 4.72
C HIS A 239 -6.12 -23.51 4.68
N ALA A 240 -5.95 -24.75 4.20
CA ALA A 240 -4.63 -25.37 4.04
C ALA A 240 -3.80 -24.72 2.92
N MET A 241 -4.47 -24.24 1.86
CA MET A 241 -3.84 -23.62 0.69
C MET A 241 -3.19 -22.25 0.99
N VAL A 242 -3.83 -21.42 1.82
CA VAL A 242 -3.35 -20.05 2.09
C VAL A 242 -1.90 -20.00 2.62
N PRO A 243 -1.49 -20.74 3.66
CA PRO A 243 -0.11 -20.69 4.13
C PRO A 243 0.91 -21.26 3.12
N ALA A 244 0.50 -22.21 2.27
CA ALA A 244 1.36 -22.83 1.26
C ALA A 244 1.65 -21.89 0.08
N TYR A 245 0.64 -21.11 -0.34
CA TYR A 245 0.71 -20.30 -1.57
C TYR A 245 0.47 -18.81 -1.37
N ALA A 246 0.27 -18.33 -0.15
CA ALA A 246 0.08 -16.91 0.16
C ALA A 246 0.53 -16.64 1.61
N PRO A 247 1.82 -16.84 1.94
CA PRO A 247 2.32 -16.80 3.32
C PRO A 247 2.01 -15.46 4.01
N ASP A 248 2.02 -14.36 3.28
CA ASP A 248 1.68 -13.02 3.79
C ASP A 248 0.24 -12.90 4.31
N HIS A 249 -0.65 -13.73 3.79
CA HIS A 249 -2.06 -13.75 4.15
C HIS A 249 -2.33 -14.68 5.33
N ALA A 250 -1.37 -15.53 5.71
CA ALA A 250 -1.51 -16.47 6.82
C ALA A 250 -1.68 -15.75 8.17
N MET A 251 -1.02 -14.60 8.37
CA MET A 251 -1.18 -13.81 9.59
C MET A 251 -2.62 -13.28 9.75
N VAL A 252 -3.25 -12.87 8.65
CA VAL A 252 -4.65 -12.42 8.65
C VAL A 252 -5.59 -13.61 8.80
N LEU A 253 -5.24 -14.76 8.23
CA LEU A 253 -5.99 -16.01 8.41
C LEU A 253 -6.05 -16.45 9.88
N ASP A 254 -4.95 -16.36 10.62
CA ASP A 254 -4.90 -16.74 12.04
C ASP A 254 -5.83 -15.89 12.92
N LEU A 255 -6.18 -14.67 12.51
CA LEU A 255 -7.19 -13.86 13.19
C LEU A 255 -8.59 -14.45 13.10
N PHE A 256 -8.89 -15.23 12.05
CA PHE A 256 -10.18 -15.90 11.85
C PHE A 256 -10.29 -17.27 12.52
N ARG A 257 -9.23 -17.75 13.20
CA ARG A 257 -9.23 -19.00 13.97
C ARG A 257 -9.82 -18.87 15.37
N ARG A 258 -10.06 -17.65 15.85
CA ARG A 258 -10.64 -17.36 17.18
C ARG A 258 -12.13 -17.10 17.08
#